data_AF-X1J3X0-F1
#
_entry.id   AF-X1J3X0-F1
#
_cell.length_a   1.000
_cell.length_b   1.000
_cell.length_c   1.000
_cell.angle_alpha   90.00
_cell.angle_beta   90.00
_cell.angle_gamma   90.00
#
_symmetry.space_group_name_H-M   'P 1'
#
loop_
_entity.id
_entity.type
_entity.pdbx_description
1 polymer ?
#
loop_
_entity_poly.entity_id
_entity_poly.type
_entity_poly.pdbx_seq_one_letter_code
_entity_poly.pdbx_strand_id
1 'polypeptide(L)'
;MLAAESLGVSFEDVAIVTGNTCTGQYDLINARGSSELASVGHLLLKAVEEAKQRIREIAAPVFQAKPEEIEIRRKKAYIKGYPEGAKPLIDVLVAPVTVSATGPPGSTFPEIKPGFRAQQPLVLAVEVEVDVETGVVTPIKMVVGLFPGKMINQGVVRGQAFGGSVQ
;
A
#
# COMPACT_ATOMS: atom_id res chain seq x y z
N MET A 1 6.57 -1.87 0.36
CA MET A 1 6.36 -2.01 -1.10
C MET A 1 5.54 -0.85 -1.64
N LEU A 2 4.28 -0.69 -1.21
CA LEU A 2 3.40 0.41 -1.67
C LEU A 2 4.06 1.79 -1.55
N ALA A 3 4.53 2.17 -0.35
CA ALA A 3 5.23 3.45 -0.15
C ALA A 3 6.49 3.61 -1.02
N ALA A 4 7.30 2.56 -1.16
CA ALA A 4 8.54 2.60 -1.93
C ALA A 4 8.28 2.81 -3.43
N GLU A 5 7.39 2.01 -4.02
CA GLU A 5 6.97 2.13 -5.42
C GLU A 5 6.36 3.50 -5.68
N SER A 6 5.45 3.94 -4.79
CA SER A 6 4.79 5.22 -4.94
C SER A 6 5.78 6.38 -4.82
N LEU A 7 6.67 6.42 -3.83
CA LEU A 7 7.64 7.50 -3.65
C LEU A 7 8.81 7.44 -4.65
N GLY A 8 9.06 6.28 -5.27
CA GLY A 8 10.15 6.07 -6.21
C GLY A 8 11.50 5.80 -5.52
N VAL A 9 11.48 5.20 -4.32
CA VAL A 9 12.68 4.79 -3.56
C VAL A 9 12.80 3.27 -3.52
N SER A 10 13.93 2.74 -3.06
CA SER A 10 14.10 1.30 -2.91
C SER A 10 13.31 0.79 -1.69
N PHE A 11 13.02 -0.50 -1.64
CA PHE A 11 12.28 -1.09 -0.52
C PHE A 11 13.05 -0.96 0.79
N GLU A 12 14.38 -1.06 0.73
CA GLU A 12 15.31 -0.98 1.85
C GLU A 12 15.37 0.41 2.48
N ASP A 13 14.87 1.43 1.77
CA ASP A 13 14.84 2.81 2.26
C ASP A 13 13.58 3.14 3.07
N VAL A 14 12.65 2.18 3.17
CA VAL A 14 11.36 2.38 3.83
C VAL A 14 11.34 1.62 5.14
N ALA A 15 11.30 2.36 6.25
CA ALA A 15 10.98 1.82 7.57
C ALA A 15 9.47 1.97 7.84
N ILE A 16 8.84 0.91 8.35
CA ILE A 16 7.45 0.91 8.78
C ILE A 16 7.43 0.81 10.32
N VAL A 17 6.76 1.75 10.97
CA VAL A 17 6.53 1.75 12.41
C VAL A 17 5.03 1.62 12.67
N THR A 18 4.63 0.58 13.39
CA THR A 18 3.22 0.29 13.74
C THR A 18 3.10 -0.17 15.18
N GLY A 19 1.88 -0.18 15.73
CA GLY A 19 1.60 -0.73 17.07
C GLY A 19 1.94 0.16 18.26
N ASN A 20 2.35 1.42 18.03
CA ASN A 20 2.62 2.40 19.07
C ASN A 20 1.64 3.57 18.98
N THR A 21 0.79 3.74 20.01
CA THR A 21 -0.22 4.81 20.08
C THR A 21 0.35 6.20 20.34
N CYS A 22 1.62 6.31 20.75
CA CYS A 22 2.31 7.60 20.89
C CYS A 22 2.84 8.15 19.57
N THR A 23 3.03 7.29 18.56
CA THR A 23 3.64 7.67 17.26
C THR A 23 2.74 7.41 16.06
N GLY A 24 1.80 6.47 16.18
CA GLY A 24 0.86 6.11 15.12
C GLY A 24 -0.38 7.00 15.10
N GLN A 25 -1.04 7.07 13.94
CA GLN A 25 -2.35 7.69 13.85
C GLN A 25 -3.42 6.79 14.46
N TYR A 26 -4.50 7.41 14.94
CA TYR A 26 -5.64 6.67 15.46
C TYR A 26 -6.36 5.91 14.33
N ASP A 27 -6.49 4.60 14.52
CA ASP A 27 -7.26 3.71 13.66
C ASP A 27 -8.27 2.95 14.54
N LEU A 28 -9.57 3.23 14.36
CA LEU A 28 -10.62 2.61 15.17
C LEU A 28 -10.76 1.11 14.85
N ILE A 29 -10.59 0.73 13.58
CA ILE A 29 -10.89 -0.61 13.09
C ILE A 29 -9.70 -1.52 13.32
N ASN A 30 -8.49 -0.96 13.23
CA ASN A 30 -7.23 -1.69 13.23
C ASN A 30 -7.25 -2.79 12.17
N ALA A 31 -6.37 -3.79 12.29
CA ALA A 31 -6.22 -4.87 11.34
C ALA A 31 -7.41 -5.87 11.33
N ARG A 32 -8.55 -5.51 10.73
CA ARG A 32 -9.79 -6.32 10.76
C ARG A 32 -10.59 -6.27 9.47
N GLY A 33 -11.25 -7.40 9.16
CA GLY A 33 -12.19 -7.49 8.04
C GLY A 33 -11.56 -7.24 6.67
N SER A 34 -10.25 -7.51 6.54
CA SER A 34 -9.47 -7.26 5.32
C SER A 34 -9.53 -5.80 4.85
N SER A 35 -9.61 -4.85 5.79
CA SER A 35 -9.86 -3.44 5.47
C SER A 35 -8.59 -2.64 5.18
N GLU A 36 -7.44 -3.06 5.74
CA GLU A 36 -6.27 -2.19 5.95
C GLU A 36 -5.68 -1.71 4.63
N LEU A 37 -5.60 -2.60 3.65
CA LEU A 37 -5.05 -2.21 2.37
C LEU A 37 -5.96 -1.22 1.63
N ALA A 38 -7.27 -1.42 1.73
CA ALA A 38 -8.24 -0.54 1.11
C ALA A 38 -8.28 0.82 1.82
N SER A 39 -8.23 0.82 3.15
CA SER A 39 -8.33 2.02 3.98
C SER A 39 -6.98 2.72 4.18
N VAL A 40 -6.12 2.13 5.00
CA VAL A 40 -4.80 2.66 5.37
C VAL A 40 -3.87 2.72 4.16
N GLY A 41 -3.93 1.74 3.26
CA GLY A 41 -3.16 1.77 2.02
C GLY A 41 -3.49 2.98 1.13
N HIS A 42 -4.78 3.36 1.05
CA HIS A 42 -5.20 4.57 0.34
C HIS A 42 -4.71 5.85 1.02
N LEU A 43 -4.82 5.93 2.35
CA LEU A 43 -4.29 7.08 3.11
C LEU A 43 -2.77 7.20 2.96
N LEU A 44 -2.05 6.08 2.95
CA LEU A 44 -0.62 6.05 2.69
C LEU A 44 -0.29 6.63 1.30
N LEU A 45 -1.06 6.27 0.26
CA LEU A 45 -0.88 6.83 -1.08
C LEU A 45 -1.12 8.34 -1.11
N LYS A 46 -2.15 8.84 -0.41
CA LYS A 46 -2.41 10.28 -0.28
C LYS A 46 -1.25 11.00 0.41
N ALA A 47 -0.76 10.46 1.52
CA ALA A 47 0.38 11.02 2.25
C ALA A 47 1.63 11.03 1.36
N VAL A 48 1.91 9.95 0.62
CA VAL A 48 3.07 9.89 -0.29
C VAL A 48 2.97 10.93 -1.41
N GLU A 49 1.78 11.18 -1.97
CA GLU A 49 1.63 12.23 -2.99
C GLU A 49 1.83 13.64 -2.41
N GLU A 50 1.35 13.90 -1.20
CA GLU A 50 1.63 15.16 -0.49
C GLU A 50 3.14 15.31 -0.21
N ALA A 51 3.82 14.22 0.21
CA ALA A 51 5.26 14.23 0.43
C ALA A 51 6.00 14.56 -0.86
N LYS A 52 5.64 13.94 -1.98
CA LYS A 52 6.21 14.27 -3.29
C LYS A 52 6.01 15.72 -3.64
N GLN A 53 4.81 16.26 -3.42
CA GLN A 53 4.53 17.65 -3.74
C GLN A 53 5.43 18.60 -2.95
N ARG A 54 5.58 18.38 -1.64
CA ARG A 54 6.51 19.17 -0.81
C ARG A 54 7.98 19.00 -1.25
N ILE A 55 8.40 17.78 -1.61
CA ILE A 55 9.75 17.53 -2.14
C ILE A 55 9.96 18.30 -3.45
N ARG A 56 8.97 18.31 -4.36
CA ARG A 56 9.02 19.08 -5.62
C ARG A 56 9.13 20.58 -5.35
N GLU A 57 8.39 21.10 -4.38
CA GLU A 57 8.43 22.51 -3.98
C GLU A 57 9.81 22.91 -3.42
N ILE A 58 10.44 22.04 -2.62
CA ILE A 58 11.80 22.24 -2.12
C ILE A 58 12.83 22.17 -3.26
N ALA A 59 12.63 21.24 -4.20
CA ALA A 59 13.55 21.04 -5.32
C ALA A 59 13.44 22.13 -6.40
N ALA A 60 12.25 22.68 -6.63
CA ALA A 60 11.97 23.61 -7.70
C ALA A 60 12.95 24.81 -7.77
N PRO A 61 13.25 25.52 -6.67
CA PRO A 61 14.25 26.60 -6.66
C PRO A 61 15.67 26.12 -7.04
N VAL A 62 16.05 24.90 -6.65
CA VAL A 62 17.38 24.32 -6.94
C VAL A 62 17.57 24.04 -8.43
N PHE A 63 16.48 23.77 -9.14
CA PHE A 63 16.44 23.49 -10.57
C PHE A 63 15.97 24.68 -11.42
N GLN A 64 15.56 25.79 -10.79
CA GLN A 64 14.95 26.96 -11.46
C GLN A 64 13.77 26.56 -12.37
N ALA A 65 12.98 25.59 -11.93
CA ALA A 65 11.85 25.03 -12.64
C ALA A 65 10.59 25.06 -11.75
N LYS A 66 9.42 24.84 -12.34
CA LYS A 66 8.19 24.74 -11.54
C LYS A 66 8.12 23.38 -10.82
N PRO A 67 7.47 23.27 -9.65
CA PRO A 67 7.32 22.00 -8.94
C PRO A 67 6.76 20.88 -9.82
N GLU A 68 5.81 21.20 -10.72
CA GLU A 68 5.16 20.23 -11.59
C GLU A 68 6.10 19.67 -12.68
N GLU A 69 7.23 20.34 -12.93
CA GLU A 69 8.26 19.94 -13.88
C GLU A 69 9.30 19.02 -13.22
N ILE A 70 9.25 18.83 -11.90
CA ILE A 70 10.19 17.99 -11.16
C ILE A 70 9.66 16.56 -11.02
N GLU A 71 10.49 15.59 -11.41
CA GLU A 71 10.30 14.17 -11.14
C GLU A 71 11.23 13.68 -10.04
N ILE A 72 10.73 12.73 -9.25
CA ILE A 72 11.46 12.08 -8.15
C ILE A 72 11.53 10.59 -8.45
N ARG A 73 12.74 10.05 -8.57
CA ARG A 73 12.96 8.62 -8.82
C ARG A 73 14.35 8.18 -8.38
N ARG A 74 14.46 6.97 -7.82
CA ARG A 74 15.72 6.34 -7.38
C ARG A 74 16.55 7.28 -6.50
N LYS A 75 15.91 7.92 -5.52
CA LYS A 75 16.52 8.92 -4.61
C LYS A 75 17.10 10.16 -5.30
N LYS A 76 16.63 10.50 -6.51
CA LYS A 76 17.06 11.69 -7.24
C LYS A 76 15.87 12.53 -7.65
N ALA A 77 16.09 13.84 -7.75
CA ALA A 77 15.19 14.80 -8.37
C ALA A 77 15.78 15.30 -9.69
N TYR A 78 14.95 15.48 -10.72
CA TYR A 78 15.35 16.01 -12.02
C TYR A 78 14.17 16.67 -12.75
N ILE A 79 14.45 17.49 -13.75
CA ILE A 79 13.42 18.10 -14.62
C ILE A 79 12.91 17.04 -15.60
N LYS A 80 11.59 16.95 -15.78
CA LYS A 80 10.92 16.06 -16.74
C LYS A 80 11.57 16.13 -18.12
N GLY A 81 11.91 14.97 -18.67
CA GLY A 81 12.59 14.87 -19.98
C GLY A 81 14.08 15.20 -19.95
N TYR A 82 14.64 15.63 -18.82
CA TYR A 82 16.08 15.94 -18.67
C TYR A 82 16.70 15.20 -17.47
N PRO A 83 16.84 13.86 -17.53
CA PRO A 83 17.39 13.06 -16.43
C PRO A 83 18.89 13.26 -16.21
N GLU A 84 19.62 13.82 -17.18
CA GLU A 84 21.07 14.08 -17.06
C GLU A 84 21.40 15.11 -15.98
N GLY A 85 20.49 16.05 -15.72
CA GLY A 85 20.63 17.04 -14.65
C GLY A 85 20.29 16.55 -13.25
N ALA A 86 20.09 15.24 -13.03
CA ALA A 86 19.56 14.73 -11.77
C ALA A 86 20.47 14.99 -10.56
N LYS A 87 19.88 15.51 -9.47
CA LYS A 87 20.56 15.69 -8.18
C LYS A 87 20.03 14.68 -7.15
N PRO A 88 20.89 14.11 -6.29
CA PRO A 88 20.45 13.30 -5.16
C PRO A 88 19.49 14.06 -4.25
N LEU A 89 18.44 13.39 -3.76
CA LEU A 89 17.47 13.99 -2.84
C LEU A 89 18.13 14.48 -1.55
N ILE A 90 19.19 13.81 -1.08
CA ILE A 90 19.91 14.20 0.13
C ILE A 90 20.62 15.56 -0.01
N ASP A 91 20.98 15.94 -1.23
CA ASP A 91 21.62 17.24 -1.51
C ASP A 91 20.57 18.36 -1.69
N VAL A 92 19.33 17.99 -2.00
CA VAL A 92 18.21 18.91 -2.26
C VAL A 92 17.39 19.16 -0.99
N LEU A 93 17.19 18.13 -0.17
CA LEU A 93 16.37 18.19 1.04
C LEU A 93 17.20 18.70 2.22
N VAL A 94 16.92 19.94 2.64
CA VAL A 94 17.58 20.58 3.80
C VAL A 94 16.93 20.22 5.14
N ALA A 95 15.73 19.64 5.13
CA ALA A 95 14.97 19.24 6.31
C ALA A 95 14.08 18.03 5.99
N PRO A 96 13.68 17.24 7.02
CA PRO A 96 12.75 16.12 6.83
C PRO A 96 11.38 16.64 6.40
N VAL A 97 10.76 15.92 5.46
CA VAL A 97 9.38 16.17 5.01
C VAL A 97 8.44 15.28 5.80
N THR A 98 7.62 15.89 6.64
CA THR A 98 6.60 15.19 7.44
C THR A 98 5.21 15.50 6.91
N VAL A 99 4.45 14.45 6.61
CA VAL A 99 3.09 14.52 6.07
C VAL A 99 2.19 13.54 6.81
N SER A 100 0.88 13.77 6.72
CA SER A 100 -0.14 12.95 7.36
C SER A 100 -1.40 12.99 6.52
N ALA A 101 -2.05 11.85 6.35
CA ALA A 101 -3.33 11.75 5.66
C ALA A 101 -4.34 11.02 6.53
N THR A 102 -5.49 11.66 6.75
CA THR A 102 -6.60 11.11 7.54
C THR A 102 -7.87 10.97 6.69
N GLY A 103 -8.83 10.20 7.20
CA GLY A 103 -10.20 10.22 6.67
C GLY A 103 -10.93 11.55 6.96
N PRO A 104 -12.13 11.74 6.42
CA PRO A 104 -12.98 12.89 6.74
C PRO A 104 -13.24 12.99 8.26
N PRO A 105 -13.40 14.21 8.81
CA PRO A 105 -13.74 14.39 10.22
C PRO A 105 -14.99 13.59 10.61
N GLY A 106 -14.93 12.87 11.73
CA GLY A 106 -16.03 12.03 12.22
C GLY A 106 -16.24 10.72 11.45
N SER A 107 -15.42 10.44 10.42
CA SER A 107 -15.53 9.19 9.68
C SER A 107 -14.74 8.07 10.38
N THR A 108 -15.40 6.91 10.48
CA THR A 108 -14.79 5.66 10.96
C THR A 108 -13.93 4.98 9.90
N PHE A 109 -14.16 5.31 8.63
CA PHE A 109 -13.47 4.73 7.48
C PHE A 109 -12.98 5.84 6.55
N PRO A 110 -11.78 5.75 5.98
CA PRO A 110 -11.44 6.63 4.87
C PRO A 110 -12.36 6.34 3.69
N GLU A 111 -13.05 7.37 3.21
CA GLU A 111 -13.88 7.23 2.02
C GLU A 111 -12.96 7.05 0.80
N ILE A 112 -12.89 5.83 0.27
CA ILE A 112 -12.00 5.48 -0.85
C ILE A 112 -12.59 6.02 -2.15
N LYS A 113 -13.90 5.79 -2.35
CA LYS A 113 -14.71 6.30 -3.46
C LYS A 113 -16.20 6.29 -3.06
N PRO A 114 -16.88 7.45 -3.04
CA PRO A 114 -18.30 7.52 -2.70
C PRO A 114 -19.14 6.58 -3.58
N GLY A 115 -20.03 5.79 -2.96
CA GLY A 115 -20.93 4.86 -3.66
C GLY A 115 -20.27 3.59 -4.21
N PHE A 116 -18.98 3.35 -3.95
CA PHE A 116 -18.29 2.14 -4.41
C PHE A 116 -17.93 1.22 -3.23
N ARG A 117 -18.29 -0.05 -3.35
CA ARG A 117 -17.90 -1.09 -2.39
C ARG A 117 -16.90 -2.02 -3.07
N ALA A 118 -15.70 -2.12 -2.53
CA ALA A 118 -14.74 -3.11 -3.01
C ALA A 118 -15.33 -4.51 -2.78
N GLN A 119 -15.44 -5.29 -3.86
CA GLN A 119 -15.83 -6.69 -3.80
C GLN A 119 -14.64 -7.55 -4.19
N GLN A 120 -14.39 -8.58 -3.40
CA GLN A 120 -13.33 -9.56 -3.63
C GLN A 120 -14.01 -10.91 -3.85
N PRO A 121 -14.40 -11.23 -5.10
CA PRO A 121 -14.97 -12.54 -5.38
C PRO A 121 -13.94 -13.65 -5.07
N LEU A 122 -14.46 -14.73 -4.51
CA LEU A 122 -13.73 -15.94 -4.16
C LEU A 122 -14.43 -17.12 -4.85
N VAL A 123 -13.65 -18.02 -5.41
CA VAL A 123 -14.10 -19.34 -5.84
C VAL A 123 -13.33 -20.38 -5.03
N LEU A 124 -14.05 -21.30 -4.41
CA LEU A 124 -13.48 -22.43 -3.69
C LEU A 124 -14.12 -23.71 -4.21
N ALA A 125 -13.28 -24.67 -4.60
CA ALA A 125 -13.71 -26.02 -4.95
C ALA A 125 -12.85 -27.03 -4.19
N VAL A 126 -13.50 -28.01 -3.58
CA VAL A 126 -12.85 -29.06 -2.80
C VAL A 126 -13.35 -30.41 -3.28
N GLU A 127 -12.42 -31.27 -3.63
CA GLU A 127 -12.63 -32.70 -3.83
C GLU A 127 -12.38 -33.41 -2.51
N VAL A 128 -13.34 -34.20 -2.06
CA VAL A 128 -13.28 -34.94 -0.80
C VAL A 128 -13.65 -36.40 -1.04
N GLU A 129 -13.00 -37.28 -0.29
CA GLU A 129 -13.38 -38.68 -0.15
C GLU A 129 -14.13 -38.85 1.19
N VAL A 130 -15.20 -39.64 1.19
CA VAL A 130 -16.01 -39.90 2.38
C VAL A 130 -16.10 -41.39 2.61
N ASP A 131 -15.68 -41.85 3.79
CA ASP A 131 -15.93 -43.19 4.26
C ASP A 131 -17.40 -43.31 4.70
N VAL A 132 -18.17 -44.17 4.02
CA VAL A 132 -19.62 -44.33 4.25
C VAL A 132 -19.96 -45.12 5.51
N GLU A 133 -19.02 -45.89 6.05
CA GLU A 133 -19.21 -46.68 7.28
C GLU A 133 -18.86 -45.85 8.52
N THR A 134 -17.78 -45.05 8.45
CA THR A 134 -17.26 -44.27 9.59
C THR A 134 -17.65 -42.79 9.56
N GLY A 135 -18.02 -42.26 8.39
CA GLY A 135 -18.32 -40.84 8.18
C GLY A 135 -17.08 -39.93 8.10
N VAL A 136 -15.87 -40.49 8.08
CA VAL A 136 -14.62 -39.72 7.96
C VAL A 136 -14.54 -39.06 6.58
N VAL A 137 -14.25 -37.75 6.57
CA VAL A 137 -14.08 -36.95 5.35
C VAL A 137 -12.61 -36.60 5.15
N THR A 138 -12.05 -37.00 4.02
CA THR A 138 -10.65 -36.76 3.65
C THR A 138 -10.58 -35.78 2.47
N PRO A 139 -10.02 -34.58 2.64
CA PRO A 139 -9.77 -33.66 1.54
C PRO A 139 -8.70 -34.22 0.59
N ILE A 140 -9.03 -34.39 -0.69
CA ILE A 140 -8.11 -34.90 -1.72
C ILE A 140 -7.44 -33.75 -2.46
N LYS A 141 -8.24 -32.75 -2.86
CA LYS A 141 -7.75 -31.62 -3.64
C LYS A 141 -8.57 -30.39 -3.35
N MET A 142 -7.91 -29.24 -3.33
CA MET A 142 -8.55 -27.95 -3.14
C MET A 142 -8.04 -26.97 -4.19
N VAL A 143 -8.96 -26.20 -4.76
CA VAL A 143 -8.67 -25.12 -5.71
C VAL A 143 -9.27 -23.83 -5.17
N VAL A 144 -8.43 -22.81 -5.04
CA VAL A 144 -8.77 -21.51 -4.47
C VAL A 144 -8.51 -20.44 -5.52
N GLY A 145 -9.56 -19.76 -5.97
CA GLY A 145 -9.50 -18.62 -6.88
C GLY A 145 -9.83 -17.33 -6.13
N LEU A 146 -8.83 -16.47 -5.93
CA LEU A 146 -9.00 -15.16 -5.30
C LEU A 146 -8.94 -14.04 -6.35
N PHE A 147 -9.75 -13.00 -6.17
CA PHE A 147 -9.67 -11.76 -6.95
C PHE A 147 -9.37 -10.55 -6.06
N PRO A 148 -8.10 -10.32 -5.68
CA PRO A 148 -7.71 -9.20 -4.82
C PRO A 148 -7.50 -7.88 -5.60
N GLY A 149 -7.68 -7.87 -6.92
CA GLY A 149 -7.25 -6.76 -7.78
C GLY A 149 -5.73 -6.78 -8.00
N LYS A 150 -5.06 -5.62 -7.86
CA LYS A 150 -3.59 -5.54 -7.98
C LYS A 150 -2.94 -6.16 -6.74
N MET A 151 -2.26 -7.29 -6.92
CA MET A 151 -1.47 -7.91 -5.87
C MET A 151 -0.21 -7.08 -5.58
N ILE A 152 -0.10 -6.53 -4.36
CA ILE A 152 1.10 -5.80 -3.92
C ILE A 152 2.26 -6.76 -3.68
N ASN A 153 1.98 -7.90 -3.03
CA ASN A 153 2.94 -8.96 -2.81
C ASN A 153 2.27 -10.31 -3.06
N GLN A 154 2.68 -10.98 -4.15
CA GLN A 154 2.11 -12.27 -4.55
C GLN A 154 2.34 -13.37 -3.50
N GLY A 155 3.49 -13.35 -2.81
CA GLY A 155 3.81 -14.30 -1.76
C GLY A 155 2.87 -14.17 -0.56
N VAL A 156 2.58 -12.94 -0.12
CA VAL A 156 1.62 -12.67 0.97
C VAL A 156 0.21 -13.09 0.56
N VAL A 157 -0.22 -12.74 -0.66
CA VAL A 157 -1.55 -13.13 -1.17
C VAL A 157 -1.69 -14.65 -1.20
N ARG A 158 -0.67 -15.36 -1.69
CA ARG A 158 -0.65 -16.82 -1.71
C ARG A 158 -0.66 -17.42 -0.30
N GLY A 159 0.10 -16.84 0.64
CA GLY A 159 0.09 -17.26 2.05
C GLY A 159 -1.28 -17.08 2.72
N GLN A 160 -1.95 -15.95 2.48
CA GLN A 160 -3.31 -15.70 2.95
C GLN A 160 -4.31 -16.68 2.33
N ALA A 161 -4.17 -16.98 1.04
CA ALA A 161 -4.99 -17.99 0.37
C ALA A 161 -4.88 -19.35 1.06
N PHE A 162 -3.66 -19.81 1.34
CA PHE A 162 -3.43 -21.07 2.03
C PHE A 162 -3.96 -21.05 3.46
N GLY A 163 -3.61 -20.03 4.24
CA GLY A 163 -4.03 -19.92 5.64
C GLY A 163 -5.55 -19.88 5.79
N GLY A 164 -6.22 -19.07 4.98
CA GLY A 164 -7.68 -18.95 5.01
C GLY A 164 -8.42 -20.18 4.46
N SER A 165 -7.75 -21.04 3.69
CA SER A 165 -8.37 -22.27 3.16
C SER A 165 -8.30 -23.46 4.12
N VAL A 166 -7.45 -23.37 5.16
CA VAL A 166 -7.29 -24.42 6.18
C VAL A 166 -8.09 -24.11 7.46
N GLN A 167 -8.49 -22.85 7.66
CA GLN A 167 -9.35 -22.41 8.78
C GLN A 167 -10.81 -22.82 8.59
#